data_AF-A0A433QEM2-F1
#
_entry.id   AF-A0A433QEM2-F1
#
_cell.length_a   1.000
_cell.length_b   1.000
_cell.length_c   1.000
_cell.angle_alpha   90.00
_cell.angle_beta   90.00
_cell.angle_gamma   90.00
#
_symmetry.space_group_name_H-M   'P 1'
#
loop_
_entity.id
_entity.type
_entity.pdbx_description
1 polymer ?
#
loop_
_entity_poly.entity_id
_entity_poly.type
_entity_poly.pdbx_seq_one_letter_code
_entity_poly.pdbx_strand_id
1 'polypeptide(L)'
;MAITFTGAFTLDDTYIVSPFKDEFRFISGLPYSVVSQILSKLNAAGPGNKKRDVVESAIPTQEYFRDLAYHNYTVPVVPGYVTKDDFGTDGDDTVHSPIPFVVAPTYIATAFPPNPKATDLYDLVYLDFFEGTVVNIVKDLTGVAPTTAFYRSDGVDINKMYPVYAEKAWSKNC
;
A
#
# COMPACT_ATOMS: atom_id res chain seq x y z
N MET A 1 3.83 4.48 -2.87
CA MET A 1 2.46 4.49 -3.42
C MET A 1 2.61 4.21 -4.90
N ALA A 2 2.08 3.09 -5.38
CA ALA A 2 2.05 2.76 -6.80
C ALA A 2 0.69 3.15 -7.34
N ILE A 3 0.67 3.93 -8.42
CA ILE A 3 -0.57 4.32 -9.09
C ILE A 3 -0.64 3.50 -10.37
N THR A 4 -1.73 2.74 -10.52
CA THR A 4 -2.01 2.01 -11.75
C THR A 4 -3.06 2.79 -12.52
N PHE A 5 -2.66 3.42 -13.62
CA PHE A 5 -3.58 4.14 -14.50
C PHE A 5 -4.33 3.16 -15.40
N THR A 6 -5.52 3.56 -15.86
CA THR A 6 -6.25 2.81 -16.88
C THR A 6 -5.53 2.89 -18.23
N GLY A 7 -5.52 1.81 -18.99
CA GLY A 7 -4.91 1.76 -20.32
C GLY A 7 -4.13 0.47 -20.52
N ALA A 8 -3.27 0.46 -21.55
CA ALA A 8 -2.36 -0.65 -21.80
C ALA A 8 -1.39 -0.80 -20.61
N PHE A 9 -1.25 -2.03 -20.11
CA PHE A 9 -0.30 -2.35 -19.05
C PHE A 9 0.93 -3.02 -19.65
N THR A 10 2.06 -2.33 -19.54
CA THR A 10 3.33 -2.72 -20.11
C THR A 10 4.25 -3.34 -19.06
N LEU A 11 5.40 -3.84 -19.53
CA LEU A 11 6.47 -4.27 -18.64
C LEU A 11 6.97 -3.12 -17.75
N ASP A 12 6.99 -1.88 -18.26
CA ASP A 12 7.42 -0.71 -17.50
C ASP A 12 6.45 -0.43 -16.33
N ASP A 13 5.14 -0.54 -16.58
CA ASP A 13 4.11 -0.39 -15.54
C ASP A 13 4.29 -1.40 -14.40
N THR A 14 4.79 -2.59 -14.71
CA THR A 14 5.10 -3.61 -13.69
C THR A 14 6.18 -3.11 -12.73
N TYR A 15 7.23 -2.48 -13.24
CA TYR A 15 8.31 -1.93 -12.42
C TYR A 15 7.93 -0.63 -11.72
N ILE A 16 7.05 0.17 -12.31
CA ILE A 16 6.47 1.36 -11.67
C ILE A 16 5.59 0.96 -10.48
N VAL A 17 4.78 -0.09 -10.64
CA VAL A 17 3.80 -0.51 -9.61
C VAL A 17 4.42 -1.38 -8.53
N SER A 18 5.22 -2.38 -8.90
CA SER A 18 5.79 -3.34 -7.95
C SER A 18 7.16 -3.84 -8.42
N PRO A 19 8.25 -3.12 -8.11
CA PRO A 19 9.59 -3.51 -8.54
C PRO A 19 10.18 -4.68 -7.73
N PHE A 20 9.50 -5.10 -6.66
CA PHE A 20 10.00 -6.08 -5.70
C PHE A 20 9.72 -7.51 -6.17
N LYS A 21 10.68 -8.41 -5.94
CA LYS A 21 10.58 -9.83 -6.28
C LYS A 21 10.27 -10.68 -5.04
N ASP A 22 9.50 -10.12 -4.11
CA ASP A 22 9.12 -10.79 -2.88
C ASP A 22 8.22 -11.98 -3.20
N GLU A 23 8.57 -13.16 -2.67
CA GLU A 23 7.82 -14.39 -2.86
C GLU A 23 6.73 -14.57 -1.79
N PHE A 24 5.72 -15.38 -2.10
CA PHE A 24 4.65 -15.68 -1.17
C PHE A 24 5.01 -16.85 -0.25
N ARG A 25 4.98 -16.59 1.06
CA ARG A 25 5.11 -17.59 2.13
C ARG A 25 3.73 -17.85 2.74
N PHE A 26 3.55 -19.00 3.37
CA PHE A 26 2.33 -19.28 4.10
C PHE A 26 2.54 -20.08 5.38
N ILE A 27 1.59 -19.92 6.30
CA ILE A 27 1.37 -20.76 7.48
C ILE A 27 0.00 -21.40 7.34
N SER A 28 -0.04 -22.73 7.36
CA SER A 28 -1.28 -23.48 7.15
C SER A 28 -2.10 -23.70 8.41
N GLY A 29 -3.42 -23.75 8.27
CA GLY A 29 -4.31 -24.32 9.29
C GLY A 29 -4.43 -23.50 10.57
N LEU A 30 -4.38 -22.18 10.48
CA LEU A 30 -4.61 -21.30 11.63
C LEU A 30 -6.11 -21.08 11.85
N PRO A 31 -6.63 -21.16 13.09
CA PRO A 31 -8.03 -20.88 13.36
C PRO A 31 -8.35 -19.40 13.13
N TYR A 32 -9.60 -19.11 12.74
CA TYR A 32 -10.10 -17.74 12.54
C TYR A 32 -9.82 -16.82 13.74
N SER A 33 -9.92 -17.35 14.96
CA SER A 33 -9.63 -16.62 16.21
C SER A 33 -8.21 -16.06 16.26
N VAL A 34 -7.25 -16.68 15.56
CA VAL A 34 -5.87 -16.20 15.43
C VAL A 34 -5.72 -15.27 14.23
N VAL A 35 -6.13 -15.70 13.03
CA VAL A 35 -5.88 -14.93 11.80
C VAL A 35 -6.59 -13.58 11.76
N SER A 36 -7.77 -13.46 12.38
CA SER A 36 -8.51 -12.20 12.48
C SER A 36 -7.78 -11.10 13.27
N GLN A 37 -6.78 -11.47 14.09
CA GLN A 37 -5.99 -10.52 14.88
C GLN A 37 -4.69 -10.09 14.19
N ILE A 38 -4.28 -10.77 13.11
CA ILE A 38 -2.94 -10.59 12.53
C ILE A 38 -2.81 -9.22 11.86
N LEU A 39 -3.78 -8.82 11.05
CA LEU A 39 -3.73 -7.54 10.32
C LEU A 39 -3.64 -6.34 11.26
N SER A 40 -4.38 -6.36 12.37
CA SER A 40 -4.34 -5.28 13.36
C SER A 40 -3.01 -5.23 14.10
N LYS A 41 -2.46 -6.39 14.49
CA LYS A 41 -1.13 -6.48 15.12
C LYS A 41 0.01 -6.07 14.18
N LEU A 42 -0.07 -6.43 12.90
CA LEU A 42 0.89 -5.98 11.89
C LEU A 42 0.88 -4.44 11.76
N ASN A 43 -0.31 -3.86 11.63
CA ASN A 43 -0.44 -2.40 11.53
C ASN A 43 -0.01 -1.68 12.82
N ALA A 44 -0.20 -2.29 14.00
CA ALA A 44 0.29 -1.76 15.26
C ALA A 44 1.83 -1.88 15.43
N ALA A 45 2.44 -2.94 14.90
CA ALA A 45 3.89 -3.12 14.91
C ALA A 45 4.61 -2.17 13.95
N GLY A 46 3.92 -1.68 12.91
CA GLY A 46 4.48 -0.81 11.89
C GLY A 46 5.40 -1.55 10.91
N PRO A 47 6.11 -0.83 10.03
CA PRO A 47 7.00 -1.46 9.07
C PRO A 47 8.12 -2.20 9.83
N GLY A 48 8.30 -3.49 9.52
CA GLY A 48 9.24 -4.41 10.21
C GLY A 48 10.73 -4.01 10.17
N ASN A 49 11.04 -2.87 9.57
CA ASN A 49 12.28 -2.13 9.70
C ASN A 49 11.90 -0.64 9.77
N LYS A 50 12.40 0.10 10.77
CA LYS A 50 12.17 1.56 10.97
C LYS A 50 12.77 2.43 9.85
N LYS A 51 12.52 2.12 8.58
CA LYS A 51 13.10 2.76 7.39
C LYS A 51 12.11 3.62 6.61
N ARG A 52 10.89 3.81 7.13
CA ARG A 52 9.92 4.73 6.54
C ARG A 52 9.23 5.50 7.64
N ASP A 53 9.72 6.71 7.90
CA ASP A 53 8.80 7.79 8.20
C ASP A 53 8.30 8.30 6.85
N VAL A 54 7.03 8.04 6.53
CA VAL A 54 6.32 9.01 5.69
C VAL A 54 6.09 10.17 6.63
N VAL A 55 7.02 11.13 6.65
CA VAL A 55 6.93 12.29 7.54
C VAL A 55 5.63 13.03 7.19
N GLU A 56 4.69 12.92 8.11
CA GLU A 56 3.49 13.73 8.20
C GLU A 56 3.89 15.19 8.35
N SER A 57 3.73 15.98 7.29
CA SER A 57 3.57 17.42 7.46
C SER A 57 2.07 17.65 7.63
N ALA A 58 1.65 17.87 8.88
CA ALA A 58 0.29 18.25 9.21
C ALA A 58 -0.16 19.40 8.29
N ILE A 59 -1.30 19.25 7.60
CA ILE A 59 -1.90 20.32 6.79
C ILE A 59 -2.29 21.45 7.76
N PRO A 60 -1.66 22.63 7.73
CA PRO A 60 -2.08 23.73 8.57
C PRO A 60 -3.15 24.51 7.80
N THR A 61 -4.30 24.66 8.44
CA THR A 61 -5.43 25.47 7.94
C THR A 61 -5.02 26.93 7.72
N GLN A 62 -5.28 27.39 6.50
CA GLN A 62 -5.35 28.74 5.92
C GLN A 62 -5.18 29.97 6.84
N GLU A 63 -4.35 30.94 6.42
CA GLU A 63 -4.82 32.31 6.11
C GLU A 63 -3.78 33.21 5.36
N TYR A 64 -4.33 33.85 4.31
CA TYR A 64 -4.03 35.11 3.59
C TYR A 64 -2.61 35.67 3.47
N PHE A 65 -2.18 35.95 2.22
CA PHE A 65 -1.84 37.30 1.70
C PHE A 65 -1.42 37.22 0.22
N ARG A 66 -2.13 37.90 -0.68
CA ARG A 66 -1.61 38.96 -1.58
C ARG A 66 -2.57 39.25 -2.73
N ASP A 67 -3.03 40.49 -2.76
CA ASP A 67 -3.49 41.15 -3.98
C ASP A 67 -2.29 41.71 -4.76
N LEU A 68 -2.49 41.80 -6.07
CA LEU A 68 -1.76 42.57 -7.09
C LEU A 68 -0.75 41.81 -7.97
N ALA A 69 -1.27 41.09 -8.97
CA ALA A 69 -0.76 41.16 -10.35
C ALA A 69 -1.85 40.70 -11.34
N TYR A 70 -2.51 41.68 -11.98
CA TYR A 70 -3.47 41.42 -13.04
C TYR A 70 -2.75 40.92 -14.31
N HIS A 71 -2.94 39.65 -14.64
CA HIS A 71 -2.99 39.17 -16.01
C HIS A 71 -4.32 38.43 -16.17
N ASN A 72 -5.20 38.96 -17.02
CA ASN A 72 -6.57 38.48 -17.21
C ASN A 72 -6.60 37.21 -18.08
N TYR A 73 -5.84 36.20 -17.69
CA TYR A 73 -5.85 34.86 -18.26
C TYR A 73 -6.08 33.86 -17.14
N THR A 74 -7.32 33.42 -16.97
CA THR A 74 -7.69 32.32 -16.07
C THR A 74 -7.17 31.02 -16.67
N VAL A 75 -5.92 30.67 -16.36
CA VAL A 75 -5.41 29.32 -16.63
C VAL A 75 -6.27 28.35 -15.82
N PRO A 76 -6.85 27.29 -16.42
CA PRO A 76 -7.44 26.22 -15.64
C PRO A 76 -6.40 25.67 -14.69
N VAL A 77 -6.68 25.76 -13.38
CA VAL A 77 -5.79 25.23 -12.36
C VAL A 77 -5.77 23.70 -12.49
N VAL A 78 -4.60 23.11 -12.71
CA VAL A 78 -4.43 21.65 -12.84
C VAL A 78 -4.05 21.03 -11.48
N PRO A 79 -4.42 19.78 -11.20
CA PRO A 79 -3.97 19.08 -10.00
C PRO A 79 -2.44 18.97 -9.95
N GLY A 80 -1.86 19.30 -8.79
CA GLY A 80 -0.42 19.28 -8.60
C GLY A 80 -0.01 19.52 -7.14
N TYR A 81 1.27 19.76 -6.95
CA TYR A 81 1.81 20.08 -5.63
C TYR A 81 1.42 21.50 -5.21
N VAL A 82 1.05 21.64 -3.94
CA VAL A 82 0.86 22.91 -3.24
C VAL A 82 1.73 22.81 -1.99
N THR A 83 2.96 23.29 -2.09
CA THR A 83 4.02 23.08 -1.12
C THR A 83 3.90 24.11 0.00
N LYS A 84 4.04 23.64 1.24
CA LYS A 84 4.20 24.51 2.41
C LYS A 84 5.49 24.16 3.11
N ASP A 85 6.35 25.15 3.26
CA ASP A 85 7.63 25.04 3.95
C ASP A 85 7.85 26.25 4.87
N ASP A 86 9.05 26.36 5.44
CA ASP A 86 9.43 27.44 6.35
C ASP A 86 9.38 28.84 5.70
N PHE A 87 9.37 28.91 4.36
CA PHE A 87 9.38 30.15 3.58
C PHE A 87 7.98 30.56 3.11
N GLY A 88 6.96 29.72 3.32
CA GLY A 88 5.56 30.07 3.04
C GLY A 88 4.85 29.02 2.18
N THR A 89 4.06 29.49 1.21
CA THR A 89 3.22 28.65 0.33
C THR A 89 3.26 29.07 -1.14
N ASP A 90 4.18 29.96 -1.52
CA ASP A 90 4.30 30.51 -2.87
C ASP A 90 5.58 30.05 -3.60
N GLY A 91 6.20 28.97 -3.10
CA GLY A 91 7.41 28.38 -3.66
C GLY A 91 7.20 27.51 -4.91
N ASP A 92 5.96 27.13 -5.22
CA ASP A 92 5.66 26.34 -6.42
C ASP A 92 5.72 27.21 -7.68
N ASP A 93 6.49 26.78 -8.68
CA ASP A 93 6.70 27.49 -9.95
C ASP A 93 5.45 27.53 -10.86
N THR A 94 4.38 26.83 -10.48
CA THR A 94 3.09 26.78 -11.20
C THR A 94 1.94 26.67 -10.20
N VAL A 95 0.85 27.42 -10.44
CA VAL A 95 -0.34 27.39 -9.59
C VAL A 95 -1.13 26.10 -9.81
N HIS A 96 -1.35 25.33 -8.74
CA HIS A 96 -2.05 24.04 -8.75
C HIS A 96 -3.26 24.00 -7.82
N SER A 97 -4.13 23.02 -8.06
CA SER A 97 -5.11 22.57 -7.07
C SER A 97 -4.49 21.40 -6.29
N PRO A 98 -4.58 21.36 -4.96
CA PRO A 98 -3.89 20.35 -4.17
C PRO A 98 -4.41 18.94 -4.47
N ILE A 99 -3.49 17.99 -4.64
CA ILE A 99 -3.82 16.57 -4.78
C ILE A 99 -4.26 16.02 -3.42
N PRO A 100 -5.44 15.37 -3.30
CA PRO A 100 -5.87 14.78 -2.04
C PRO A 100 -4.95 13.64 -1.63
N PHE A 101 -4.64 13.61 -0.33
CA PHE A 101 -3.87 12.53 0.29
C PHE A 101 -4.76 11.73 1.23
N VAL A 102 -4.59 10.41 1.24
CA VAL A 102 -5.22 9.51 2.21
C VAL A 102 -4.14 8.74 2.96
N VAL A 103 -4.26 8.69 4.28
CA VAL A 103 -3.36 7.88 5.10
C VAL A 103 -3.72 6.42 4.88
N ALA A 104 -2.82 5.67 4.24
CA ALA A 104 -2.95 4.24 4.08
C ALA A 104 -2.33 3.51 5.28
N PRO A 105 -2.91 2.37 5.73
CA PRO A 105 -2.29 1.52 6.72
C PRO A 105 -0.97 0.92 6.18
N THR A 106 -0.09 0.49 7.08
CA THR A 106 1.20 -0.14 6.71
C THR A 106 0.99 -1.44 5.94
N TYR A 107 0.02 -2.24 6.37
CA TYR A 107 -0.33 -3.53 5.76
C TYR A 107 -1.82 -3.54 5.42
N ILE A 108 -2.13 -4.17 4.30
CA ILE A 108 -3.48 -4.45 3.82
C ILE A 108 -3.67 -5.97 3.70
N ALA A 109 -4.91 -6.43 3.78
CA ALA A 109 -5.24 -7.83 3.53
C ALA A 109 -6.58 -7.94 2.80
N THR A 110 -6.79 -9.08 2.13
CA THR A 110 -8.08 -9.44 1.53
C THR A 110 -9.13 -9.69 2.62
N ALA A 111 -10.38 -9.32 2.34
CA ALA A 111 -11.49 -9.57 3.26
C ALA A 111 -11.71 -11.08 3.49
N PHE A 112 -12.14 -11.43 4.69
CA PHE A 112 -12.56 -12.80 5.00
C PHE A 112 -13.88 -13.16 4.28
N PRO A 113 -14.12 -14.45 4.02
CA PRO A 113 -15.43 -14.93 3.60
C PRO A 113 -16.54 -14.52 4.59
N PRO A 114 -17.80 -14.39 4.13
CA PRO A 114 -18.91 -14.03 5.02
C PRO A 114 -19.15 -15.11 6.08
N ASN A 115 -19.48 -14.68 7.30
CA ASN A 115 -19.82 -15.53 8.45
C ASN A 115 -18.75 -16.56 8.85
N PRO A 116 -17.49 -16.13 9.11
CA PRO A 116 -16.45 -17.05 9.55
C PRO A 116 -16.75 -17.59 10.95
N LYS A 117 -16.52 -18.87 11.17
CA LYS A 117 -16.59 -19.50 12.49
C LYS A 117 -15.22 -19.46 13.14
N ALA A 118 -15.20 -19.37 14.47
CA ALA A 118 -13.95 -19.33 15.24
C ALA A 118 -13.02 -20.53 14.99
N THR A 119 -13.58 -21.69 14.64
CA THR A 119 -12.86 -22.94 14.35
C THR A 119 -12.48 -23.12 12.88
N ASP A 120 -12.95 -22.22 11.99
CA ASP A 120 -12.59 -22.32 10.58
C ASP A 120 -11.09 -22.11 10.44
N LEU A 121 -10.47 -23.00 9.65
CA LEU A 121 -9.03 -22.99 9.44
C LEU A 121 -8.72 -22.22 8.17
N TYR A 122 -7.71 -21.36 8.27
CA TYR A 122 -7.25 -20.50 7.19
C TYR A 122 -5.75 -20.69 6.99
N ASP A 123 -5.34 -20.60 5.74
CA ASP A 123 -3.94 -20.45 5.37
C ASP A 123 -3.63 -18.95 5.34
N LEU A 124 -2.65 -18.54 6.15
CA LEU A 124 -2.16 -17.18 6.16
C LEU A 124 -1.06 -17.05 5.11
N VAL A 125 -1.34 -16.31 4.02
CA VAL A 125 -0.39 -16.04 2.94
C VAL A 125 0.14 -14.61 3.07
N TYR A 126 1.45 -14.43 2.94
CA TYR A 126 2.15 -13.15 3.12
C TYR A 126 3.43 -13.09 2.28
N LEU A 127 4.07 -11.92 2.18
CA LEU A 127 5.35 -11.77 1.47
C LEU A 127 6.53 -12.13 2.38
N ASP A 128 7.53 -12.79 1.83
CA ASP A 128 8.76 -13.18 2.52
C ASP A 128 9.50 -11.99 3.19
N PHE A 129 9.45 -10.79 2.58
CA PHE A 129 10.07 -9.56 3.09
C PHE A 129 9.75 -9.26 4.57
N PHE A 130 8.53 -9.57 5.01
CA PHE A 130 8.07 -9.32 6.38
C PHE A 130 7.73 -10.60 7.15
N GLU A 131 8.26 -11.76 6.73
CA GLU A 131 8.04 -13.06 7.38
C GLU A 131 8.38 -13.03 8.87
N GLY A 132 9.50 -12.41 9.25
CA GLY A 132 9.92 -12.35 10.65
C GLY A 132 8.87 -11.71 11.57
N THR A 133 8.21 -10.65 11.10
CA THR A 133 7.13 -10.00 11.84
C THR A 133 5.91 -10.90 11.97
N VAL A 134 5.53 -11.61 10.90
CA VAL A 134 4.39 -12.54 10.91
C VAL A 134 4.63 -13.71 11.84
N VAL A 135 5.80 -14.35 11.75
CA VAL A 135 6.17 -15.51 12.58
C VAL A 135 6.15 -15.14 14.07
N ASN A 136 6.67 -13.97 14.43
CA ASN A 136 6.63 -13.49 15.81
C ASN A 136 5.20 -13.24 16.29
N ILE A 137 4.35 -12.58 15.49
CA ILE A 137 2.95 -12.34 15.84
C ILE A 137 2.18 -13.65 16.05
N VAL A 138 2.36 -14.63 15.15
CA VAL A 138 1.68 -15.93 15.26
C VAL A 138 2.19 -16.70 16.49
N LYS A 139 3.50 -16.66 16.76
CA LYS A 139 4.08 -17.25 17.96
C LYS A 139 3.53 -16.62 19.24
N ASP A 140 3.39 -15.29 19.29
CA ASP A 140 2.83 -14.59 20.45
C ASP A 140 1.36 -14.92 20.67
N LEU A 141 0.59 -15.14 19.59
CA LEU A 141 -0.83 -15.48 19.65
C LEU A 141 -1.10 -16.94 20.05
N THR A 142 -0.24 -17.86 19.63
CA THR A 142 -0.46 -19.31 19.77
C THR A 142 0.42 -19.95 20.84
N GLY A 143 1.46 -19.27 21.29
CA GLY A 143 2.51 -19.80 22.15
C GLY A 143 3.50 -20.73 21.44
N VAL A 144 3.31 -21.01 20.14
CA VAL A 144 4.10 -21.98 19.38
C VAL A 144 4.64 -21.32 18.11
N ALA A 145 5.91 -21.55 17.80
CA ALA A 145 6.48 -21.07 16.54
C ALA A 145 5.81 -21.79 15.36
N PRO A 146 5.23 -21.06 14.39
CA PRO A 146 4.60 -21.70 13.24
C PRO A 146 5.63 -22.33 12.31
N THR A 147 5.21 -23.36 11.58
CA THR A 147 5.97 -23.85 10.41
C THR A 147 5.56 -23.04 9.19
N THR A 148 6.54 -22.61 8.40
CA THR A 148 6.32 -21.79 7.20
C THR A 148 6.83 -22.52 5.97
N ALA A 149 6.18 -22.28 4.83
CA ALA A 149 6.58 -22.84 3.54
C ALA A 149 6.32 -21.82 2.43
N PHE A 150 6.87 -22.07 1.24
CA PHE A 150 6.51 -21.29 0.04
C PHE A 150 5.11 -21.66 -0.41
N TYR A 151 4.27 -20.65 -0.63
CA TYR A 151 2.88 -20.85 -1.04
C TYR A 151 2.78 -21.44 -2.45
N ARG A 152 3.75 -21.11 -3.30
CA ARG A 152 3.88 -21.68 -4.64
C ARG A 152 5.31 -22.13 -4.89
N SER A 153 5.45 -23.24 -5.62
CA SER A 153 6.75 -23.79 -6.03
C SER A 153 7.19 -23.33 -7.42
N ASP A 154 6.35 -22.57 -8.14
CA ASP A 154 6.61 -22.11 -9.50
C ASP A 154 7.36 -20.77 -9.57
N GLY A 155 7.82 -20.24 -8.43
CA GLY A 155 8.60 -19.00 -8.37
C GLY A 155 7.81 -17.75 -8.77
N VAL A 156 6.49 -17.76 -8.59
CA VAL A 156 5.65 -16.56 -8.73
C VAL A 156 5.89 -15.65 -7.54
N ASP A 157 6.40 -14.46 -7.86
CA ASP A 157 6.59 -13.34 -6.95
C ASP A 157 5.53 -12.25 -7.19
N ILE A 158 5.50 -11.24 -6.32
CA ILE A 158 4.53 -10.14 -6.42
C ILE A 158 4.65 -9.35 -7.72
N ASN A 159 5.87 -9.18 -8.27
CA ASN A 159 6.11 -8.49 -9.54
C ASN A 159 5.50 -9.25 -10.73
N LYS A 160 5.70 -10.57 -10.81
CA LYS A 160 5.14 -11.43 -11.86
C LYS A 160 3.62 -11.61 -11.77
N MET A 161 3.04 -11.39 -10.59
CA MET A 161 1.59 -11.49 -10.39
C MET A 161 0.81 -10.43 -11.20
N TYR A 162 1.30 -9.18 -11.23
CA TYR A 162 0.57 -8.06 -11.84
C TYR A 162 0.32 -8.24 -13.35
N PRO A 163 1.31 -8.60 -14.19
CA PRO A 163 1.07 -8.84 -15.62
C PRO A 163 0.03 -9.93 -15.90
N VAL A 164 0.04 -11.01 -15.11
CA VAL A 164 -0.91 -12.12 -15.27
C VAL A 164 -2.33 -11.69 -14.88
N TYR A 165 -2.46 -10.87 -13.84
CA TYR A 165 -3.73 -10.29 -13.46
C TYR A 165 -4.23 -9.30 -14.53
N ALA A 166 -3.35 -8.41 -15.00
CA ALA A 166 -3.59 -7.43 -16.04
C ALA A 166 -4.16 -8.06 -17.31
N GLU A 167 -3.51 -9.10 -17.83
CA GLU A 167 -3.93 -9.81 -19.05
C GLU A 167 -5.35 -10.41 -18.94
N LYS A 168 -5.73 -10.84 -17.72
CA LYS A 168 -7.03 -11.47 -17.46
C LYS A 168 -8.13 -10.46 -17.14
N ALA A 169 -7.80 -9.42 -16.38
CA ALA A 169 -8.76 -8.51 -15.77
C ALA A 169 -8.98 -7.23 -16.58
N TRP A 170 -7.98 -6.78 -17.35
CA TRP A 170 -8.14 -5.62 -18.23
C TRP A 170 -8.55 -6.06 -19.63
N SER A 171 -9.60 -5.41 -20.15
CA SER A 171 -10.04 -5.64 -21.52
C SER A 171 -8.90 -5.31 -22.48
N LYS A 172 -8.59 -6.22 -23.41
CA LYS A 172 -7.55 -6.07 -24.46
C LYS A 172 -7.74 -4.87 -25.40
N ASN A 173 -8.79 -4.08 -25.20
CA ASN A 173 -9.11 -2.88 -25.96
C ASN A 173 -8.72 -1.65 -25.13
N CYS A 174 -7.44 -1.34 -25.12
CA CYS A 174 -6.91 -0.01 -24.88
C CYS A 174 -5.88 0.25 -25.98
#